data_AF-A0A7X0GDF0-F1
#
_entry.id   AF-A0A7X0GDF0-F1
#
_cell.length_a   1.000
_cell.length_b   1.000
_cell.length_c   1.000
_cell.angle_alpha   90.00
_cell.angle_beta   90.00
_cell.angle_gamma   90.00
#
_symmetry.space_group_name_H-M   'P 1'
#
loop_
_entity.id
_entity.type
_entity.pdbx_description
1 polymer ?
#
loop_
_entity_poly.entity_id
_entity_poly.type
_entity_poly.pdbx_seq_one_letter_code
_entity_poly.pdbx_strand_id
1 'polypeptide(L)'
;MGRTIDSYGKGNALTGVYPLCLGVDDFQRDHAETRARMVEAGRIAVERDHSESLILGCTMEAGFHRSFQEEIGVPVIDPSVAAIARAEHFGRLRRSQGWVPSRRWSCEAPPEAELAAIGVFDVAEPFGNLIVVPA
;
A
#
# COMPACT_ATOMS: atom_id res chain seq x y z
N MET A 1 8.02 -7.34 5.46
CA MET A 1 8.16 -6.25 4.45
C MET A 1 9.40 -6.39 3.57
N GLY A 2 10.61 -6.65 4.09
CA GLY A 2 11.85 -6.71 3.29
C GLY A 2 11.77 -7.56 2.01
N ARG A 3 11.33 -8.82 2.11
CA ARG A 3 11.17 -9.73 0.95
C ARG A 3 10.32 -9.15 -0.19
N THR A 4 9.24 -8.45 0.14
CA THR A 4 8.36 -7.83 -0.87
C THR A 4 9.07 -6.69 -1.60
N ILE A 5 9.81 -5.86 -0.87
CA ILE A 5 10.57 -4.73 -1.43
C ILE A 5 11.71 -5.24 -2.32
N ASP A 6 12.38 -6.31 -1.89
CA ASP A 6 13.40 -7.00 -2.70
C ASP A 6 12.81 -7.57 -3.99
N SER A 7 11.63 -8.20 -3.92
CA SER A 7 10.94 -8.73 -5.10
C SER A 7 10.53 -7.64 -6.10
N TYR A 8 10.37 -6.39 -5.64
CA TYR A 8 10.14 -5.22 -6.50
C TYR A 8 11.43 -4.59 -7.03
N GLY A 9 12.60 -5.17 -6.71
CA GLY A 9 13.90 -4.66 -7.12
C GLY A 9 14.27 -3.33 -6.47
N LYS A 10 13.73 -3.05 -5.27
CA LYS A 10 13.93 -1.78 -4.55
C LYS A 10 14.73 -1.93 -3.26
N GLY A 11 15.27 -3.11 -2.96
CA GLY A 11 16.09 -3.35 -1.77
C GLY A 11 17.24 -2.35 -1.61
N ASN A 12 17.95 -2.01 -2.69
CA ASN A 12 19.06 -1.04 -2.66
C ASN A 12 18.64 0.40 -2.34
N ALA A 13 17.36 0.73 -2.47
CA ALA A 13 16.80 2.03 -2.14
C ALA A 13 16.12 2.04 -0.76
N LEU A 14 16.13 0.91 -0.05
CA LEU A 14 15.52 0.77 1.27
C LEU A 14 16.60 0.89 2.34
N THR A 15 16.51 1.96 3.13
CA THR A 15 17.35 2.13 4.31
C THR A 15 16.96 1.16 5.43
N GLY A 16 15.66 1.00 5.69
CA GLY A 16 15.18 0.15 6.78
C GLY A 16 13.65 0.07 6.86
N VAL A 17 13.17 -0.77 7.79
CA VAL A 17 11.76 -0.85 8.18
C VAL A 17 11.69 -0.60 9.67
N TYR A 18 10.89 0.39 10.07
CA TYR A 18 10.85 0.90 11.44
C TYR A 18 9.49 0.57 12.06
N PRO A 19 9.38 -0.51 12.85
CA PRO A 19 8.11 -0.89 13.46
C PRO A 19 7.71 0.08 14.57
N LEU A 20 6.43 0.44 14.62
CA LEU A 20 5.87 1.26 15.71
C LEU A 20 5.55 0.46 16.97
N CYS A 21 5.63 -0.87 16.89
CA CYS A 21 5.30 -1.81 17.96
C CYS A 21 3.88 -1.58 18.52
N LEU A 22 2.91 -1.45 17.61
CA LEU A 22 1.48 -1.32 17.89
C LEU A 22 0.71 -2.43 17.14
N GLY A 23 -0.37 -2.93 17.73
CA GLY A 23 -1.35 -3.75 17.03
C GLY A 23 -2.06 -2.92 15.96
N VAL A 24 -2.59 -3.56 14.91
CA VAL A 24 -3.20 -2.81 13.80
C VAL A 24 -4.42 -2.02 14.29
N ASP A 25 -5.21 -2.59 15.20
CA ASP A 25 -6.35 -1.94 15.84
C ASP A 25 -5.96 -0.75 16.75
N ASP A 26 -4.74 -0.73 17.29
CA ASP A 26 -4.28 0.35 18.17
C ASP A 26 -4.09 1.68 17.43
N PHE A 27 -3.77 1.64 16.12
CA PHE A 27 -3.52 2.84 15.30
C PHE A 27 -4.69 3.84 15.30
N GLN A 28 -5.91 3.33 15.41
CA GLN A 28 -7.14 4.12 15.38
C GLN A 28 -7.72 4.37 16.76
N ARG A 29 -7.22 3.68 17.80
CA ARG A 29 -7.69 3.86 19.19
C ARG A 29 -7.12 5.11 19.84
N ASP A 30 -5.82 5.33 19.66
CA ASP A 30 -5.12 6.51 20.20
C ASP A 30 -4.19 7.10 19.14
N HIS A 31 -4.68 8.15 18.49
CA HIS A 31 -3.93 8.85 17.45
C HIS A 31 -2.74 9.62 18.01
N ALA A 32 -2.76 10.03 19.29
CA ALA A 32 -1.64 10.74 19.89
C ALA A 32 -0.48 9.79 20.15
N GLU A 33 -0.76 8.60 20.71
CA GLU A 33 0.26 7.56 20.88
C GLU A 33 0.80 7.09 19.53
N THR A 34 -0.07 6.82 18.57
CA THR A 34 0.32 6.44 17.21
C THR A 34 1.27 7.47 16.61
N ARG A 35 0.90 8.75 16.68
CA ARG A 35 1.73 9.86 16.19
C ARG A 35 3.07 9.94 16.92
N ALA A 36 3.09 9.78 18.25
CA ALA A 36 4.33 9.80 19.03
C ALA A 36 5.29 8.68 18.58
N ARG A 37 4.78 7.46 18.39
CA ARG A 37 5.55 6.32 17.86
C ARG A 37 6.07 6.58 16.43
N MET A 38 5.22 7.14 15.56
CA MET A 38 5.61 7.50 14.20
C MET A 38 6.75 8.52 14.18
N VAL A 39 6.68 9.55 15.01
CA VAL A 39 7.72 10.59 15.11
C VAL A 39 9.04 9.99 15.59
N GLU A 40 9.00 9.15 16.61
CA GLU A 40 10.19 8.47 17.12
C GLU A 40 10.86 7.60 16.04
N ALA A 41 10.07 6.75 15.39
CA ALA A 41 10.55 5.89 14.30
C ALA A 41 11.07 6.71 13.11
N GLY A 42 10.37 7.80 12.76
CA GLY A 42 10.76 8.71 11.69
C GLY A 42 12.10 9.39 11.96
N ARG A 43 12.33 9.86 13.19
CA ARG A 43 13.60 10.51 13.57
C ARG A 43 14.76 9.54 13.46
N ILE A 44 14.59 8.30 13.91
CA ILE A 44 15.61 7.25 13.72
C ILE A 44 15.90 7.08 12.22
N ALA A 45 14.86 6.91 11.41
CA ALA A 45 15.02 6.68 9.97
C ALA A 45 15.76 7.82 9.27
N VAL A 46 15.44 9.07 9.60
CA VAL A 46 15.99 10.26 8.93
C VAL A 46 17.34 10.67 9.50
N GLU A 47 17.45 10.82 10.81
CA GLU A 47 18.63 11.41 11.46
C GLU A 47 19.78 10.41 11.58
N ARG A 48 19.46 9.15 11.89
CA ARG A 48 20.48 8.11 12.11
C ARG A 48 20.78 7.33 10.83
N ASP A 49 19.75 6.92 10.11
CA ASP A 49 19.91 6.03 8.96
C ASP A 49 19.85 6.79 7.61
N HIS A 50 19.73 8.13 7.65
CA HIS A 50 19.80 9.02 6.48
C HIS A 50 18.72 8.76 5.41
N SER A 51 17.52 8.38 5.84
CA SER A 51 16.37 8.24 4.95
C SER A 51 15.93 9.61 4.44
N GLU A 52 15.90 9.80 3.13
CA GLU A 52 15.47 11.06 2.49
C GLU A 52 13.96 11.11 2.21
N SER A 53 13.24 10.03 2.48
CA SER A 53 11.78 9.95 2.41
C SER A 53 11.27 8.79 3.26
N LEU A 54 10.01 8.85 3.67
CA LEU A 54 9.34 7.81 4.45
C LEU A 54 8.10 7.30 3.70
N ILE A 55 7.80 6.02 3.84
CA ILE A 55 6.57 5.41 3.33
C ILE A 55 5.78 4.88 4.53
N LEU A 56 4.51 5.27 4.66
CA LEU A 56 3.63 4.72 5.70
C LEU A 56 3.43 3.22 5.46
N GLY A 57 3.58 2.43 6.52
CA GLY A 57 3.65 0.98 6.46
C GLY A 57 2.28 0.28 6.48
N CYS A 58 1.23 0.98 6.89
CA CYS A 58 -0.12 0.47 7.04
C CYS A 58 -1.16 1.42 6.42
N THR A 59 -2.23 0.88 5.83
CA THR A 59 -3.35 1.68 5.31
C THR A 59 -4.16 2.34 6.43
N MET A 60 -4.06 1.88 7.68
CA MET A 60 -4.64 2.58 8.83
C MET A 60 -3.91 3.88 9.18
N GLU A 61 -2.78 4.19 8.53
CA GLU A 61 -2.07 5.47 8.67
C GLU A 61 -2.49 6.47 7.58
N ALA A 62 -3.50 6.13 6.77
CA ALA A 62 -3.98 7.01 5.70
C ALA A 62 -4.40 8.37 6.25
N GLY A 63 -3.90 9.45 5.64
CA GLY A 63 -4.18 10.83 6.05
C GLY A 63 -3.21 11.44 7.06
N PHE A 64 -2.31 10.66 7.68
CA PHE A 64 -1.27 11.20 8.59
C PHE A 64 -0.09 11.83 7.85
N HIS A 65 0.06 11.56 6.54
CA HIS A 65 1.27 11.91 5.79
C HIS A 65 1.61 13.41 5.82
N ARG A 66 0.62 14.32 5.76
CA ARG A 66 0.88 15.76 5.69
C ARG A 66 1.47 16.31 6.99
N SER A 67 0.79 16.06 8.12
CA SER A 67 1.25 16.56 9.43
C SER A 67 2.54 15.88 9.87
N PHE A 68 2.73 14.60 9.51
CA PHE A 68 3.97 13.89 9.77
C PHE A 68 5.13 14.43 8.92
N GLN A 69 4.89 14.71 7.63
CA GLN A 69 5.88 15.34 6.75
C GLN A 69 6.35 16.70 7.27
N GLU A 70 5.40 17.55 7.70
CA GLU A 70 5.71 18.87 8.27
C GLU A 70 6.61 18.77 9.51
N GLU A 71 6.40 17.77 10.36
CA GLU A 71 7.20 17.57 11.56
C GLU A 71 8.57 16.94 11.29
N ILE A 72 8.63 15.95 10.40
CA ILE A 72 9.86 15.18 10.16
C ILE A 72 10.80 15.85 9.15
N GLY A 73 10.28 16.73 8.29
CA GLY A 73 11.08 17.53 7.36
C GLY A 73 11.52 16.81 6.07
N VAL A 74 11.10 15.56 5.85
CA VAL A 74 11.30 14.81 4.60
C VAL A 74 9.96 14.35 4.01
N PRO A 75 9.86 14.12 2.69
CA PRO A 75 8.64 13.62 2.07
C PRO A 75 8.09 12.36 2.74
N VAL A 76 6.79 12.36 3.05
CA VAL A 76 6.07 11.20 3.59
C VAL A 76 5.05 10.73 2.56
N ILE A 77 5.18 9.49 2.13
CA ILE A 77 4.37 8.88 1.09
C ILE A 77 3.26 8.04 1.74
N ASP A 78 2.02 8.45 1.49
CA ASP A 78 0.84 7.64 1.79
C ASP A 78 0.66 6.59 0.68
N PRO A 79 0.76 5.28 1.00
CA PRO A 79 0.67 4.22 0.00
C PRO A 79 -0.71 4.17 -0.68
N SER A 80 -1.77 4.62 0.00
CA SER A 80 -3.13 4.62 -0.54
C SER A 80 -3.27 5.66 -1.65
N VAL A 81 -2.76 6.87 -1.41
CA VAL A 81 -2.74 7.95 -2.41
C VAL A 81 -1.83 7.58 -3.58
N ALA A 82 -0.63 7.05 -3.29
CA ALA A 82 0.31 6.62 -4.31
C ALA A 82 -0.26 5.50 -5.21
N ALA A 83 -1.00 4.55 -4.62
CA ALA A 83 -1.63 3.46 -5.36
C ALA A 83 -2.69 3.97 -6.34
N ILE A 84 -3.56 4.89 -5.91
CA ILE A 84 -4.59 5.48 -6.78
C ILE A 84 -3.96 6.25 -7.94
N ALA A 85 -2.97 7.11 -7.65
CA ALA A 85 -2.26 7.87 -8.68
C ALA A 85 -1.61 6.94 -9.73
N ARG A 86 -1.04 5.82 -9.28
CA ARG A 86 -0.46 4.81 -10.17
C ARG A 86 -1.53 4.10 -11.02
N ALA A 87 -2.68 3.77 -10.42
CA ALA A 87 -3.79 3.16 -11.13
C ALA A 87 -4.35 4.10 -12.23
N GLU A 88 -4.51 5.39 -11.94
CA GLU A 88 -4.92 6.39 -12.92
C GLU A 88 -3.92 6.48 -14.08
N HIS A 89 -2.62 6.53 -13.78
CA HIS A 89 -1.57 6.54 -14.78
C HIS A 89 -1.67 5.33 -15.71
N PHE A 90 -1.83 4.13 -15.16
CA PHE A 90 -2.02 2.91 -15.96
C PHE A 90 -3.32 2.93 -16.76
N GLY A 91 -4.42 3.45 -16.22
CA GLY A 91 -5.66 3.64 -16.96
C GLY A 91 -5.48 4.55 -18.18
N ARG A 92 -4.74 5.65 -18.03
CA ARG A 92 -4.40 6.56 -19.13
C ARG A 92 -3.54 5.89 -20.20
N LEU A 93 -2.54 5.11 -19.79
CA LEU A 93 -1.67 4.37 -20.71
C LEU A 93 -2.44 3.28 -21.46
N ARG A 94 -3.36 2.57 -20.80
CA ARG A 94 -4.25 1.62 -21.48
C ARG A 94 -5.07 2.29 -22.57
N ARG A 95 -5.69 3.44 -22.28
CA ARG A 95 -6.53 4.14 -23.26
C ARG A 95 -5.75 4.73 -24.44
N SER A 96 -4.56 5.26 -24.18
CA SER A 96 -3.78 5.98 -25.20
C SER A 96 -2.79 5.08 -25.97
N GLN A 97 -2.23 4.07 -25.31
CA GLN A 97 -1.18 3.20 -25.87
C GLN A 97 -1.60 1.73 -26.00
N GLY A 98 -2.77 1.35 -25.47
CA GLY A 98 -3.18 -0.06 -25.42
C GLY A 98 -2.37 -0.92 -24.45
N TRP A 99 -1.53 -0.32 -23.60
CA TRP A 99 -0.68 -1.08 -22.69
C TRP A 99 -1.50 -1.68 -21.54
N VAL A 100 -1.30 -2.98 -21.31
CA VAL A 100 -1.96 -3.78 -20.28
C VAL A 100 -0.95 -4.72 -19.61
N PRO A 101 -1.22 -5.20 -18.38
CA PRO A 101 -0.41 -6.27 -17.80
C PRO A 101 -0.36 -7.48 -18.73
N SER A 102 0.85 -7.99 -19.00
CA SER A 102 1.03 -9.19 -19.81
C SER A 102 0.36 -10.38 -19.14
N ARG A 103 -0.38 -11.21 -19.89
CA ARG A 103 -0.98 -12.46 -19.40
C ARG A 103 -0.28 -13.71 -19.93
N ARG A 104 0.91 -13.57 -20.53
CA ARG A 104 1.54 -14.66 -21.28
C ARG A 104 2.17 -15.75 -20.38
N TRP A 105 2.56 -15.41 -19.16
CA TRP A 105 3.32 -16.30 -18.27
C TRP A 105 2.88 -16.12 -16.81
N SER A 106 3.69 -15.44 -15.98
CA SER A 106 3.47 -15.27 -14.53
C SER A 106 2.15 -14.62 -14.12
N CYS A 107 1.43 -14.00 -15.06
CA CYS A 107 0.12 -13.39 -14.84
C CYS A 107 -0.94 -13.96 -15.79
N GLU A 108 -0.74 -15.20 -16.27
CA GLU A 108 -1.78 -15.97 -16.95
C GLU A 108 -3.04 -16.08 -16.07
N ALA A 109 -4.21 -16.26 -16.70
CA ALA A 109 -5.41 -16.60 -15.94
C ALA A 109 -5.25 -17.95 -15.26
N PRO A 110 -5.80 -18.14 -14.04
CA PRO A 110 -6.01 -19.48 -13.54
C PRO A 110 -6.88 -20.28 -14.54
N PRO A 111 -6.68 -21.61 -14.67
CA PRO A 111 -7.50 -22.45 -15.53
C PRO A 111 -8.99 -22.37 -15.17
N GLU A 112 -9.87 -22.49 -16.17
CA GLU A 112 -11.33 -22.43 -15.97
C GLU A 112 -11.84 -23.44 -14.93
N ALA A 113 -11.24 -24.64 -14.89
CA ALA A 113 -11.58 -25.65 -13.89
C ALA A 113 -11.25 -25.21 -12.45
N GLU A 114 -10.16 -24.47 -12.26
CA GLU A 114 -9.79 -23.90 -10.96
C GLU A 114 -10.73 -22.76 -10.58
N LEU A 115 -11.04 -21.86 -11.54
CA LEU A 115 -12.01 -20.78 -11.31
C LEU A 115 -13.39 -21.32 -10.89
N ALA A 116 -13.85 -22.39 -11.54
CA ALA A 116 -15.09 -23.07 -11.21
C ALA A 116 -15.05 -23.75 -9.82
N ALA A 117 -13.93 -24.38 -9.46
CA ALA A 117 -13.77 -25.02 -8.16
C ALA A 117 -13.72 -24.02 -6.99
N ILE A 118 -13.11 -22.85 -7.20
CA ILE A 118 -13.04 -21.78 -6.19
C ILE A 118 -14.38 -21.02 -6.09
N GLY A 119 -15.23 -21.09 -7.13
CA GLY A 119 -16.51 -20.37 -7.17
C GLY A 119 -16.32 -18.86 -7.24
N VAL A 120 -15.23 -18.36 -7.85
CA VAL A 120 -14.85 -16.93 -7.80
C VAL A 120 -15.91 -15.98 -8.42
N PHE A 121 -16.76 -16.51 -9.30
CA PHE A 121 -17.87 -15.79 -9.93
C PHE A 121 -19.24 -16.28 -9.45
N ASP A 122 -19.30 -17.05 -8.37
CA ASP A 122 -20.56 -17.41 -7.75
C ASP A 122 -21.18 -16.17 -7.11
N VAL A 123 -22.27 -15.71 -7.70
CA VAL A 123 -23.02 -14.53 -7.24
C VAL A 123 -24.00 -14.86 -6.12
N ALA A 124 -24.19 -16.14 -5.78
CA ALA A 124 -25.01 -16.56 -4.65
C ALA A 124 -24.33 -16.27 -3.31
N GLU A 125 -22.99 -16.32 -3.27
CA GLU A 125 -22.18 -16.02 -2.09
C GLU A 125 -21.11 -14.96 -2.40
N PRO A 126 -21.51 -13.69 -2.59
CA PRO A 126 -20.57 -12.63 -2.93
C PRO A 126 -19.50 -12.48 -1.83
N PHE A 127 -18.24 -12.48 -2.24
CA PHE A 127 -17.13 -12.19 -1.33
C PHE A 127 -17.07 -10.68 -1.05
N GLY A 128 -17.34 -10.29 0.20
CA GLY A 128 -17.27 -8.90 0.68
C GLY A 128 -18.61 -8.17 0.70
N ASN A 129 -18.56 -6.88 1.03
CA ASN A 129 -19.73 -6.02 1.16
C ASN A 129 -20.20 -5.53 -0.22
N LEU A 130 -20.87 -6.39 -0.97
CA LEU A 130 -21.58 -5.99 -2.19
C LEU A 130 -22.73 -5.05 -1.81
N ILE A 131 -22.52 -3.74 -2.01
CA ILE A 131 -23.57 -2.74 -1.87
C ILE A 131 -24.24 -2.59 -3.23
N VAL A 132 -25.40 -3.22 -3.41
CA VAL A 132 -26.25 -3.01 -4.58
C VAL A 132 -27.01 -1.69 -4.37
N VAL A 133 -26.59 -0.64 -5.08
CA VAL A 133 -27.31 0.64 -5.10
C VAL A 133 -28.30 0.61 -6.27
N PRO A 134 -29.63 0.71 -6.04
CA PRO A 134 -30.59 0.81 -7.13
C PRO A 134 -30.36 2.08 -7.95
N ALA A 135 -30.62 1.96 -9.26
CA ALA A 135 -30.51 3.07 -10.22
C ALA A 135 -31.57 4.15 -9.98
#